data_AF-A0A284QWR3-F1
#
_entry.id   AF-A0A284QWR3-F1
#
_cell.length_a   1.000
_cell.length_b   1.000
_cell.length_c   1.000
_cell.angle_alpha   90.00
_cell.angle_beta   90.00
_cell.angle_gamma   90.00
#
_symmetry.space_group_name_H-M   'P 1'
#
loop_
_entity.id
_entity.type
_entity.pdbx_description
1 polymer ?
#
loop_
_entity_poly.entity_id
_entity_poly.type
_entity_poly.pdbx_seq_one_letter_code
_entity_poly.pdbx_strand_id
1 'polypeptide(L)'
;MCSSIGKGGCGRLETVECFVWNRGHKRRSTIGLRAGIPDARHSFLPSYHHGDYRRIVAVNQPFLISLQDVDPLQDTVPSRYAIESDEEDEFNPLRPSQDASEPVNVKIVGSIPTAGKLIIASGDVGRIWARGANLGEQTGAVYVNQISVGLCFNPKWTSATIIISEVTTRLPIWAMNEYGKQILETLKPSKVSLLDIYPVPSYITSEPLTFQNAPIRYLSTTNVDPAEHAAKFSPPNLISSTSAVFMANLSISKVQGLLLILPYPRIPPPAPRKLSPSNIEQLSDDFMPWNEDTMTTVQTLLFKAIDEKAPDAWVNQSTKGTSVHAPKWQKGDIGEGGMYI
;
A
#
# COMPACT_ATOMS: atom_id res chain seq x y z
N MET A 1 32.39 -54.34 -7.66
CA MET A 1 33.35 -54.85 -8.66
C MET A 1 33.91 -53.68 -9.43
N CYS A 2 35.25 -53.59 -9.43
CA CYS A 2 36.21 -52.87 -10.30
C CYS A 2 35.67 -51.88 -11.35
N SER A 3 36.10 -50.60 -11.34
CA SER A 3 37.35 -50.07 -11.96
C SER A 3 37.06 -49.60 -13.41
N SER A 4 37.50 -48.48 -13.99
CA SER A 4 38.40 -47.37 -13.63
C SER A 4 38.68 -46.52 -14.90
N ILE A 5 39.30 -45.34 -14.73
CA ILE A 5 40.10 -44.54 -15.72
C ILE A 5 39.25 -43.77 -16.76
N GLY A 6 39.46 -42.48 -17.08
CA GLY A 6 40.49 -41.49 -16.74
C GLY A 6 40.75 -40.57 -17.96
N LYS A 7 41.20 -39.33 -17.70
CA LYS A 7 41.64 -38.25 -18.63
C LYS A 7 40.50 -37.55 -19.39
N GLY A 8 40.38 -36.23 -19.49
CA GLY A 8 41.38 -35.16 -19.48
C GLY A 8 41.29 -34.46 -20.86
N GLY A 9 40.88 -33.18 -20.91
CA GLY A 9 41.00 -32.39 -22.14
C GLY A 9 39.88 -31.37 -22.40
N CYS A 10 40.23 -30.10 -22.18
CA CYS A 10 39.96 -28.96 -23.06
C CYS A 10 38.53 -28.66 -23.56
N GLY A 11 37.93 -27.62 -22.97
CA GLY A 11 37.35 -26.49 -23.70
C GLY A 11 36.20 -26.77 -24.66
N ARG A 12 34.96 -26.68 -24.15
CA ARG A 12 33.81 -26.25 -24.95
C ARG A 12 33.07 -25.14 -24.22
N LEU A 13 33.09 -23.96 -24.82
CA LEU A 13 32.17 -22.88 -24.51
C LEU A 13 30.76 -23.38 -24.85
N GLU A 14 29.92 -23.56 -23.84
CA GLU A 14 28.48 -23.74 -24.05
C GLU A 14 27.89 -22.38 -24.41
N THR A 15 27.58 -22.21 -25.68
CA THR A 15 26.77 -21.10 -26.18
C THR A 15 25.31 -21.39 -25.83
N VAL A 16 24.72 -20.59 -24.95
CA VAL A 16 23.27 -20.62 -24.70
C VAL A 16 22.59 -19.81 -25.81
N GLU A 17 21.90 -20.48 -26.73
CA GLU A 17 21.03 -19.83 -27.72
C GLU A 17 19.70 -19.45 -27.06
N CYS A 18 19.48 -18.16 -26.82
CA CYS A 18 18.16 -17.63 -26.53
C CYS A 18 17.45 -17.23 -27.82
N PHE A 19 16.40 -17.96 -28.20
CA PHE A 19 15.49 -17.55 -29.27
C PHE A 19 14.50 -16.52 -28.74
N VAL A 20 14.66 -15.26 -29.13
CA VAL A 20 13.61 -14.24 -29.00
C VAL A 20 12.76 -14.29 -30.26
N TRP A 21 11.51 -14.74 -30.12
CA TRP A 21 10.54 -14.71 -31.20
C TRP A 21 9.85 -13.35 -31.18
N ASN A 22 10.19 -12.48 -32.13
CA ASN A 22 9.42 -11.28 -32.39
C ASN A 22 9.24 -11.09 -33.89
N ARG A 23 8.03 -10.69 -34.29
CA ARG A 23 7.52 -10.73 -35.66
C ARG A 23 8.48 -10.04 -36.64
N GLY A 24 8.92 -10.81 -37.63
CA GLY A 24 9.28 -10.32 -38.96
C GLY A 24 10.36 -9.25 -39.05
N HIS A 25 11.63 -9.59 -38.75
CA HIS A 25 12.80 -9.21 -39.55
C HIS A 25 14.08 -9.83 -38.95
N LYS A 26 14.78 -10.66 -39.73
CA LYS A 26 16.05 -11.29 -39.34
C LYS A 26 17.19 -10.26 -39.43
N ARG A 27 17.74 -9.81 -38.31
CA ARG A 27 19.08 -9.15 -38.27
C ARG A 27 20.00 -9.96 -37.35
N ARG A 28 21.13 -10.42 -37.91
CA ARG A 28 22.23 -11.02 -37.15
C ARG A 28 23.11 -9.89 -36.62
N SER A 29 23.27 -9.79 -35.30
CA SER A 29 24.34 -9.00 -34.69
C SER A 29 25.27 -9.93 -33.92
N THR A 30 26.54 -9.89 -34.29
CA THR A 30 27.63 -10.62 -33.64
C THR A 30 28.30 -9.67 -32.66
N ILE A 31 28.21 -9.93 -31.35
CA ILE A 31 28.94 -9.15 -30.34
C ILE A 31 30.11 -10.02 -29.87
N GLY A 32 31.33 -9.61 -30.23
CA GLY A 32 32.56 -10.24 -29.76
C GLY A 32 32.94 -9.70 -28.38
N LEU A 33 32.97 -10.58 -27.38
CA LEU A 33 33.55 -10.28 -26.06
C LEU A 33 35.06 -10.52 -26.12
N ARG A 34 35.84 -9.44 -25.99
CA ARG A 34 37.30 -9.51 -25.83
C ARG A 34 37.62 -9.31 -24.35
N ALA A 35 38.14 -10.35 -23.71
CA ALA A 35 38.70 -10.30 -22.37
C ALA A 35 40.02 -9.50 -22.37
N GLY A 36 40.18 -8.61 -21.40
CA GLY A 36 41.42 -7.89 -21.15
C GLY A 36 41.58 -7.67 -19.65
N ILE A 37 42.47 -8.44 -19.03
CA ILE A 37 43.08 -8.18 -17.72
C ILE A 37 44.30 -7.27 -17.99
N PRO A 38 44.54 -6.24 -17.15
CA PRO A 38 45.83 -6.19 -16.48
C PRO A 38 45.80 -5.70 -15.03
N ASP A 39 46.92 -6.02 -14.38
CA ASP A 39 47.32 -5.89 -12.99
C ASP A 39 47.38 -4.47 -12.37
N ALA A 40 47.11 -4.47 -11.05
CA ALA A 40 47.89 -3.96 -9.92
C ALA A 40 48.58 -2.56 -9.92
N ARG A 41 48.38 -1.90 -8.75
CA ARG A 41 49.19 -0.87 -8.06
C ARG A 41 49.15 0.57 -8.61
N HIS A 42 48.56 1.49 -7.83
CA HIS A 42 49.31 2.57 -7.19
C HIS A 42 48.38 3.42 -6.31
N SER A 43 48.79 3.56 -5.05
CA SER A 43 48.37 4.56 -4.07
C SER A 43 48.64 5.98 -4.56
N PHE A 44 47.70 6.92 -4.42
CA PHE A 44 47.97 8.36 -4.20
C PHE A 44 46.71 9.07 -3.66
N LEU A 45 46.81 9.61 -2.45
CA LEU A 45 45.97 10.71 -1.94
C LEU A 45 46.43 12.01 -2.63
N PRO A 46 45.54 13.01 -2.73
CA PRO A 46 45.92 14.28 -2.11
C PRO A 46 44.79 14.99 -1.36
N SER A 47 45.25 15.64 -0.31
CA SER A 47 44.59 16.52 0.64
C SER A 47 44.47 17.96 0.13
N TYR A 48 43.43 18.65 0.63
CA TYR A 48 43.26 20.10 0.85
C TYR A 48 43.32 21.09 -0.33
N HIS A 49 42.23 21.88 -0.47
CA HIS A 49 42.35 23.35 -0.44
C HIS A 49 41.06 24.02 0.09
N HIS A 50 41.27 24.95 1.03
CA HIS A 50 40.34 25.97 1.51
C HIS A 50 39.94 26.95 0.41
N GLY A 51 38.70 27.44 0.47
CA GLY A 51 38.25 28.60 -0.29
C GLY A 51 36.94 29.17 0.28
N ASP A 52 37.08 30.11 1.21
CA ASP A 52 36.03 31.02 1.67
C ASP A 52 35.40 31.80 0.51
N TYR A 53 34.05 31.88 0.46
CA TYR A 53 33.36 33.03 -0.11
C TYR A 53 32.15 33.42 0.76
N ARG A 54 32.21 34.65 1.26
CA ARG A 54 31.18 35.33 2.04
C ARG A 54 29.98 35.74 1.18
N ARG A 55 28.80 35.61 1.78
CA ARG A 55 27.59 36.46 1.71
C ARG A 55 27.27 37.17 0.39
N ILE A 56 26.13 36.77 -0.20
CA ILE A 56 25.10 37.73 -0.61
C ILE A 56 23.79 37.31 0.06
N VAL A 57 23.25 38.22 0.85
CA VAL A 57 21.92 38.14 1.48
C VAL A 57 20.91 38.55 0.42
N ALA A 58 20.00 37.65 0.06
CA ALA A 58 18.75 37.98 -0.61
C ALA A 58 17.63 37.27 0.15
N VAL A 59 16.98 38.04 1.01
CA VAL A 59 15.77 37.68 1.72
C VAL A 59 14.67 37.56 0.67
N ASN A 60 14.26 36.34 0.34
CA ASN A 60 12.96 36.08 -0.28
C ASN A 60 12.22 35.13 0.64
N GLN A 61 11.31 35.70 1.43
CA GLN A 61 10.41 34.96 2.30
C GLN A 61 9.60 33.96 1.47
N PRO A 62 9.66 32.65 1.76
CA PRO A 62 8.59 31.76 1.32
C PRO A 62 7.36 32.07 2.17
N PHE A 63 6.24 32.31 1.49
CA PHE A 63 4.91 32.38 2.06
C PHE A 63 4.72 31.22 3.06
N LEU A 64 4.69 31.57 4.35
CA LEU A 64 4.13 30.77 5.41
C LEU A 64 2.64 30.60 5.11
N ILE A 65 2.27 29.54 4.39
CA ILE A 65 0.94 28.98 4.54
C ILE A 65 1.00 28.25 5.88
N SER A 66 0.36 28.88 6.87
CA SER A 66 0.10 28.31 8.19
C SER A 66 -0.38 26.86 8.06
N LEU A 67 0.49 25.91 8.45
CA LEU A 67 0.12 24.52 8.76
C LEU A 67 -0.41 24.47 10.20
N GLN A 68 -1.48 25.22 10.47
CA GLN A 68 -2.31 25.05 11.65
C GLN A 68 -3.74 24.81 11.19
N ASP A 69 -4.45 23.97 11.93
CA ASP A 69 -5.83 23.50 11.73
C ASP A 69 -6.08 22.37 10.73
N VAL A 70 -5.37 21.25 10.88
CA VAL A 70 -6.05 19.96 10.78
C VAL A 70 -5.82 19.21 12.08
N ASP A 71 -6.72 19.42 13.03
CA ASP A 71 -6.73 18.67 14.27
C ASP A 71 -7.20 17.22 13.98
N PRO A 72 -6.36 16.20 14.24
CA PRO A 72 -6.68 14.79 14.01
C PRO A 72 -7.80 14.26 14.94
N LEU A 73 -8.28 15.09 15.88
CA LEU A 73 -9.42 14.83 16.76
C LEU A 73 -10.68 15.62 16.36
N GLN A 74 -10.70 16.33 15.22
CA GLN A 74 -11.87 17.09 14.78
C GLN A 74 -13.13 16.24 14.52
N ASP A 75 -13.01 14.92 14.44
CA ASP A 75 -14.17 14.01 14.41
C ASP A 75 -14.77 13.74 15.80
N THR A 76 -14.16 14.27 16.86
CA THR A 76 -14.84 14.44 18.14
C THR A 76 -15.37 15.86 18.22
N VAL A 77 -16.68 16.01 18.05
CA VAL A 77 -17.36 17.23 18.48
C VAL A 77 -16.95 17.43 19.94
N PRO A 78 -16.41 18.59 20.36
CA PRO A 78 -16.13 18.83 21.76
C PRO A 78 -17.38 18.46 22.55
N SER A 79 -17.21 17.67 23.61
CA SER A 79 -18.32 17.38 24.53
C SER A 79 -18.88 18.73 24.97
N ARG A 80 -20.11 19.06 24.53
CA ARG A 80 -20.84 20.29 24.85
C ARG A 80 -21.25 20.33 26.33
N TYR A 81 -20.30 20.13 27.23
CA TYR A 81 -20.48 20.13 28.69
C TYR A 81 -19.52 21.10 29.38
N ALA A 82 -19.06 22.14 28.68
CA ALA A 82 -18.92 23.44 29.33
C ALA A 82 -20.31 24.10 29.34
N ILE A 83 -21.28 23.44 29.96
CA ILE A 83 -22.55 24.04 30.35
C ILE A 83 -22.27 24.54 31.75
N GLU A 84 -21.93 25.82 31.82
CA GLU A 84 -22.00 26.56 33.07
C GLU A 84 -23.43 26.40 33.60
N SER A 85 -23.50 25.84 34.80
CA SER A 85 -24.73 25.50 35.50
C SER A 85 -25.37 26.79 36.02
N ASP A 86 -26.33 27.32 35.28
CA ASP A 86 -27.27 28.35 35.76
C ASP A 86 -28.62 28.16 35.03
N GLU A 87 -29.60 27.73 35.85
CA GLU A 87 -31.06 27.92 35.78
C GLU A 87 -31.85 27.67 34.49
N GLU A 88 -32.69 26.61 34.60
CA GLU A 88 -34.10 26.50 34.19
C GLU A 88 -34.53 26.66 32.71
N ASP A 89 -35.22 25.61 32.26
CA ASP A 89 -36.28 25.62 31.24
C ASP A 89 -35.96 26.04 29.80
N GLU A 90 -35.18 25.21 29.09
CA GLU A 90 -35.46 24.99 27.67
C GLU A 90 -35.43 23.48 27.34
N PHE A 91 -36.63 22.92 27.14
CA PHE A 91 -36.80 21.61 26.51
C PHE A 91 -36.36 21.74 25.06
N ASN A 92 -35.05 21.68 24.81
CA ASN A 92 -34.51 21.70 23.46
C ASN A 92 -34.83 20.34 22.85
N PRO A 93 -35.77 20.21 21.89
CA PRO A 93 -35.95 18.96 21.20
C PRO A 93 -34.78 18.89 20.24
N LEU A 94 -33.62 18.44 20.73
CA LEU A 94 -32.59 17.87 19.89
C LEU A 94 -33.27 16.67 19.25
N ARG A 95 -33.96 16.92 18.13
CA ARG A 95 -34.33 15.88 17.21
C ARG A 95 -33.03 15.12 17.01
N PRO A 96 -32.95 13.82 17.36
CA PRO A 96 -31.86 13.04 16.82
C PRO A 96 -31.94 13.34 15.33
N SER A 97 -30.86 13.87 14.75
CA SER A 97 -30.69 13.76 13.31
C SER A 97 -30.82 12.28 13.06
N GLN A 98 -32.02 11.83 12.70
CA GLN A 98 -32.25 10.57 12.06
C GLN A 98 -31.66 10.76 10.66
N ASP A 99 -30.34 10.92 10.58
CA ASP A 99 -29.62 10.21 9.55
C ASP A 99 -29.88 8.76 9.90
N ALA A 100 -31.02 8.24 9.40
CA ALA A 100 -31.35 6.84 9.49
C ALA A 100 -30.14 6.12 8.92
N SER A 101 -29.30 5.58 9.80
CA SER A 101 -28.11 4.83 9.41
C SER A 101 -28.58 3.80 8.41
N GLU A 102 -28.21 3.98 7.14
CA GLU A 102 -28.59 3.03 6.11
C GLU A 102 -28.12 1.65 6.59
N PRO A 103 -28.98 0.62 6.57
CA PRO A 103 -28.57 -0.71 7.00
C PRO A 103 -27.43 -1.17 6.10
N VAL A 104 -26.28 -1.47 6.72
CA VAL A 104 -25.08 -1.87 5.98
C VAL A 104 -25.27 -3.31 5.51
N ASN A 105 -25.34 -3.52 4.20
CA ASN A 105 -25.45 -4.83 3.59
C ASN A 105 -24.13 -5.19 2.89
N VAL A 106 -23.40 -6.15 3.45
CA VAL A 106 -22.14 -6.64 2.91
C VAL A 106 -22.39 -7.95 2.18
N LYS A 107 -21.98 -8.04 0.90
CA LYS A 107 -22.11 -9.25 0.10
C LYS A 107 -20.78 -9.62 -0.52
N ILE A 108 -20.39 -10.87 -0.36
CA ILE A 108 -19.24 -11.46 -1.04
C ILE A 108 -19.78 -12.27 -2.22
N VAL A 109 -19.34 -11.92 -3.43
CA VAL A 109 -19.77 -12.58 -4.67
C VAL A 109 -18.56 -13.24 -5.33
N GLY A 110 -18.75 -14.46 -5.82
CA GLY A 110 -17.70 -15.26 -6.47
C GLY A 110 -17.46 -16.59 -5.77
N SER A 111 -16.67 -17.46 -6.40
CA SER A 111 -16.29 -18.75 -5.81
C SER A 111 -15.04 -18.54 -4.96
N ILE A 112 -15.24 -18.21 -3.68
CA ILE A 112 -14.16 -17.91 -2.74
C ILE A 112 -14.08 -19.03 -1.69
N PRO A 113 -12.92 -19.68 -1.52
CA PRO A 113 -12.69 -20.64 -0.46
C PRO A 113 -13.00 -20.07 0.92
N THR A 114 -13.57 -20.90 1.79
CA THR A 114 -13.81 -20.58 3.21
C THR A 114 -12.89 -21.43 4.08
N ALA A 115 -12.73 -21.05 5.35
CA ALA A 115 -11.87 -21.70 6.34
C ALA A 115 -10.35 -21.71 6.00
N GLY A 116 -9.93 -20.91 5.02
CA GLY A 116 -8.54 -20.82 4.58
C GLY A 116 -7.70 -19.80 5.36
N LYS A 117 -6.56 -19.43 4.80
CA LYS A 117 -5.76 -18.27 5.21
C LYS A 117 -6.22 -17.05 4.43
N LEU A 118 -6.11 -15.87 5.03
CA LEU A 118 -6.61 -14.63 4.43
C LEU A 118 -5.55 -13.55 4.46
N ILE A 119 -5.32 -12.90 3.32
CA ILE A 119 -4.55 -11.67 3.22
C ILE A 119 -5.50 -10.55 2.81
N ILE A 120 -5.54 -9.46 3.57
CA ILE A 120 -6.32 -8.27 3.21
C ILE A 120 -5.36 -7.11 3.04
N ALA A 121 -5.34 -6.50 1.86
CA ALA A 121 -4.53 -5.32 1.60
C ALA A 121 -5.42 -4.12 1.30
N SER A 122 -5.34 -3.09 2.11
CA SER A 122 -6.29 -1.98 2.13
C SER A 122 -5.79 -0.77 1.33
N GLY A 123 -6.70 -0.11 0.63
CA GLY A 123 -6.47 1.16 -0.06
C GLY A 123 -5.34 1.14 -1.08
N ASP A 124 -4.60 2.26 -1.16
CA ASP A 124 -3.57 2.48 -2.17
C ASP A 124 -2.41 1.49 -2.08
N VAL A 125 -1.99 1.12 -0.86
CA VAL A 125 -0.91 0.14 -0.68
C VAL A 125 -1.34 -1.24 -1.17
N GLY A 126 -2.59 -1.63 -0.94
CA GLY A 126 -3.13 -2.87 -1.47
C GLY A 126 -3.20 -2.88 -2.99
N ARG A 127 -3.63 -1.75 -3.59
CA ARG A 127 -3.60 -1.56 -5.05
C ARG A 127 -2.20 -1.76 -5.62
N ILE A 128 -1.22 -1.04 -5.06
CA ILE A 128 0.17 -1.07 -5.53
C ILE A 128 0.75 -2.47 -5.36
N TRP A 129 0.59 -3.07 -4.19
CA TRP A 129 1.05 -4.43 -3.93
C TRP A 129 0.46 -5.44 -4.92
N ALA A 130 -0.86 -5.39 -5.18
CA ALA A 130 -1.54 -6.31 -6.09
C ALA A 130 -0.97 -6.28 -7.52
N ARG A 131 -0.53 -5.12 -8.01
CA ARG A 131 0.05 -4.97 -9.37
C ARG A 131 1.33 -5.80 -9.55
N GLY A 132 2.18 -5.88 -8.52
CA GLY A 132 3.43 -6.62 -8.60
C GLY A 132 3.41 -8.03 -7.99
N ALA A 133 2.35 -8.39 -7.28
CA ALA A 133 2.20 -9.69 -6.63
C ALA A 133 1.74 -10.82 -7.58
N ASN A 134 1.43 -10.51 -8.84
CA ASN A 134 0.95 -11.47 -9.85
C ASN A 134 -0.22 -12.35 -9.34
N LEU A 135 -1.29 -11.69 -8.90
CA LEU A 135 -2.45 -12.35 -8.29
C LEU A 135 -3.30 -13.19 -9.27
N GLY A 136 -3.06 -13.04 -10.57
CA GLY A 136 -3.84 -13.71 -11.62
C GLY A 136 -5.22 -13.05 -11.82
N GLU A 137 -6.20 -13.87 -12.18
CA GLU A 137 -7.56 -13.40 -12.47
C GLU A 137 -8.37 -13.17 -11.19
N GLN A 138 -9.22 -12.14 -11.22
CA GLN A 138 -10.18 -11.87 -10.16
C GLN A 138 -11.22 -13.01 -10.09
N THR A 139 -11.36 -13.60 -8.91
CA THR A 139 -12.29 -14.71 -8.65
C THR A 139 -13.59 -14.30 -7.97
N GLY A 140 -13.63 -13.09 -7.42
CA GLY A 140 -14.79 -12.54 -6.73
C GLY A 140 -14.64 -11.08 -6.36
N ALA A 141 -15.62 -10.52 -5.67
CA ALA A 141 -15.63 -9.16 -5.18
C ALA A 141 -16.44 -9.04 -3.88
N VAL A 142 -16.14 -8.02 -3.09
CA VAL A 142 -16.88 -7.64 -1.89
C VAL A 142 -17.64 -6.35 -2.17
N TYR A 143 -18.95 -6.40 -1.94
CA TYR A 143 -19.88 -5.29 -2.11
C TYR A 143 -20.38 -4.79 -0.76
N VAL A 144 -20.56 -3.48 -0.66
CA VAL A 144 -21.27 -2.82 0.45
C VAL A 144 -22.40 -2.00 -0.16
N ASN A 145 -23.64 -2.25 0.24
CA ASN A 145 -24.83 -1.58 -0.33
C ASN A 145 -24.83 -1.61 -1.88
N GLN A 146 -24.49 -2.76 -2.46
CA GLN A 146 -24.38 -2.99 -3.92
C GLN A 146 -23.23 -2.27 -4.63
N ILE A 147 -22.39 -1.53 -3.90
CA ILE A 147 -21.20 -0.87 -4.44
C ILE A 147 -20.00 -1.78 -4.23
N SER A 148 -19.22 -2.04 -5.28
CA SER A 148 -18.00 -2.83 -5.17
C SER A 148 -16.94 -2.04 -4.40
N VAL A 149 -16.43 -2.62 -3.31
CA VAL A 149 -15.43 -2.03 -2.41
C VAL A 149 -14.12 -2.79 -2.47
N GLY A 150 -14.18 -4.12 -2.62
CA GLY A 150 -13.00 -4.97 -2.62
C GLY A 150 -13.00 -6.01 -3.73
N LEU A 151 -11.80 -6.42 -4.14
CA LEU A 151 -11.56 -7.43 -5.16
C LEU A 151 -10.96 -8.68 -4.53
N CYS A 152 -11.42 -9.86 -4.93
CA CYS A 152 -10.98 -11.13 -4.34
C CYS A 152 -10.23 -11.99 -5.35
N PHE A 153 -9.07 -12.51 -4.93
CA PHE A 153 -8.18 -13.34 -5.73
C PHE A 153 -7.86 -14.63 -4.99
N ASN A 154 -7.71 -15.71 -5.76
CA ASN A 154 -7.24 -17.01 -5.27
C ASN A 154 -6.13 -17.50 -6.22
N PRO A 155 -4.92 -16.94 -6.12
CA PRO A 155 -3.83 -17.29 -7.01
C PRO A 155 -3.43 -18.76 -6.84
N LYS A 156 -3.09 -19.44 -7.94
CA LYS A 156 -2.76 -20.88 -7.92
C LYS A 156 -1.49 -21.23 -7.12
N TRP A 157 -0.66 -20.24 -6.84
CA TRP A 157 0.64 -20.40 -6.17
C TRP A 157 0.56 -20.27 -4.65
N THR A 158 -0.60 -19.92 -4.07
CA THR A 158 -0.82 -19.80 -2.63
C THR A 158 -2.12 -20.49 -2.22
N SER A 159 -2.22 -20.93 -0.97
CA SER A 159 -3.50 -21.41 -0.41
C SER A 159 -4.34 -20.30 0.24
N ALA A 160 -3.82 -19.07 0.27
CA ALA A 160 -4.51 -17.94 0.85
C ALA A 160 -5.49 -17.29 -0.12
N THR A 161 -6.66 -16.91 0.40
CA THR A 161 -7.53 -15.96 -0.26
C THR A 161 -6.97 -14.56 -0.05
N ILE A 162 -6.93 -13.76 -1.12
CA ILE A 162 -6.40 -12.40 -1.09
C ILE A 162 -7.54 -11.43 -1.40
N ILE A 163 -7.76 -10.46 -0.52
CA ILE A 163 -8.73 -9.37 -0.70
C ILE A 163 -7.98 -8.06 -0.82
N ILE A 164 -8.16 -7.35 -1.93
CA ILE A 164 -7.72 -5.97 -2.08
C ILE A 164 -8.90 -5.09 -1.71
N SER A 165 -8.87 -4.54 -0.49
CA SER A 165 -9.98 -3.80 0.13
C SER A 165 -9.86 -2.31 -0.17
N GLU A 166 -11.00 -1.61 -0.23
CA GLU A 166 -11.12 -0.16 -0.45
C GLU A 166 -10.37 0.35 -1.69
N VAL A 167 -10.33 -0.46 -2.74
CA VAL A 167 -9.52 -0.20 -3.95
C VAL A 167 -10.30 0.55 -5.03
N THR A 168 -11.62 0.38 -5.03
CA THR A 168 -12.58 1.00 -5.96
C THR A 168 -13.34 2.16 -5.33
N THR A 169 -13.48 2.16 -4.00
CA THR A 169 -14.14 3.22 -3.23
C THR A 169 -13.71 3.08 -1.76
N ARG A 170 -13.62 4.21 -1.05
CA ARG A 170 -13.27 4.22 0.38
C ARG A 170 -14.52 4.04 1.23
N LEU A 171 -14.38 3.35 2.36
CA LEU A 171 -15.49 3.11 3.26
C LEU A 171 -15.73 4.30 4.20
N PRO A 172 -16.98 4.71 4.41
CA PRO A 172 -17.33 5.60 5.51
C PRO A 172 -17.23 4.85 6.85
N ILE A 173 -16.94 5.58 7.93
CA ILE A 173 -16.72 5.01 9.28
C ILE A 173 -17.88 4.10 9.72
N TRP A 174 -19.12 4.52 9.46
CA TRP A 174 -20.32 3.76 9.83
C TRP A 174 -20.41 2.38 9.16
N ALA A 175 -19.73 2.16 8.02
CA ALA A 175 -19.74 0.90 7.28
C ALA A 175 -18.58 -0.03 7.65
N MET A 176 -17.47 0.51 8.18
CA MET A 176 -16.23 -0.24 8.39
C MET A 176 -16.42 -1.44 9.32
N ASN A 177 -17.19 -1.29 10.39
CA ASN A 177 -17.39 -2.34 11.38
C ASN A 177 -18.09 -3.56 10.77
N GLU A 178 -19.26 -3.34 10.17
CA GLU A 178 -20.06 -4.41 9.56
C GLU A 178 -19.32 -5.03 8.37
N TYR A 179 -18.60 -4.22 7.57
CA TYR A 179 -17.73 -4.71 6.50
C TYR A 179 -16.70 -5.71 6.99
N GLY A 180 -15.90 -5.34 7.99
CA GLY A 180 -14.85 -6.20 8.51
C GLY A 180 -15.40 -7.45 9.17
N LYS A 181 -16.47 -7.30 9.96
CA LYS A 181 -17.15 -8.40 10.65
C LYS A 181 -17.70 -9.42 9.67
N GLN A 182 -18.47 -8.99 8.66
CA GLN A 182 -19.10 -9.89 7.70
C GLN A 182 -18.09 -10.67 6.86
N ILE A 183 -16.95 -10.05 6.51
CA ILE A 183 -15.86 -10.77 5.82
C ILE A 183 -15.31 -11.90 6.69
N LEU A 184 -15.01 -11.62 7.96
CA LEU A 184 -14.47 -12.63 8.86
C LEU A 184 -15.49 -13.73 9.17
N GLU A 185 -16.77 -13.40 9.35
CA GLU A 185 -17.84 -14.35 9.62
C GLU A 185 -18.15 -15.26 8.41
N THR A 186 -18.09 -14.70 7.20
CA THR A 186 -18.35 -15.46 5.97
C THR A 186 -17.18 -16.37 5.62
N LEU A 187 -15.95 -15.85 5.66
CA LEU A 187 -14.77 -16.61 5.22
C LEU A 187 -14.18 -17.49 6.33
N LYS A 188 -14.45 -17.19 7.60
CA LYS A 188 -13.96 -17.93 8.79
C LYS A 188 -12.47 -18.27 8.72
N PRO A 189 -11.58 -17.30 8.46
CA PRO A 189 -10.18 -17.58 8.22
C PRO A 189 -9.49 -18.15 9.46
N SER A 190 -8.53 -19.04 9.24
CA SER A 190 -7.69 -19.61 10.30
C SER A 190 -6.55 -18.68 10.74
N LYS A 191 -6.01 -17.90 9.80
CA LYS A 191 -4.99 -16.86 10.01
C LYS A 191 -5.25 -15.69 9.07
N VAL A 192 -4.98 -14.48 9.55
CA VAL A 192 -5.17 -13.25 8.78
C VAL A 192 -3.91 -12.41 8.79
N SER A 193 -3.48 -11.97 7.62
CA SER A 193 -2.47 -10.92 7.48
C SER A 193 -3.09 -9.71 6.80
N LEU A 194 -2.82 -8.53 7.35
CA LEU A 194 -3.36 -7.26 6.87
C LEU A 194 -2.20 -6.38 6.40
N LEU A 195 -2.44 -5.62 5.34
CA LEU A 195 -1.54 -4.60 4.81
C LEU A 195 -2.25 -3.25 4.78
N ASP A 196 -1.67 -2.26 5.45
CA ASP A 196 -2.20 -0.90 5.47
C ASP A 196 -1.06 0.14 5.49
N ILE A 197 -1.44 1.41 5.37
CA ILE A 197 -0.53 2.55 5.49
C ILE A 197 -0.67 3.23 6.84
N TYR A 198 0.37 3.97 7.23
CA TYR A 198 0.28 4.94 8.29
C TYR A 198 1.11 6.18 7.96
N PRO A 199 0.49 7.37 8.05
CA PRO A 199 1.15 8.62 7.72
C PRO A 199 2.32 8.89 8.68
N VAL A 200 3.52 9.05 8.14
CA VAL A 200 4.73 9.42 8.90
C VAL A 200 4.55 10.73 9.67
N PRO A 201 3.88 11.78 9.12
CA PRO A 201 3.59 12.99 9.89
C PRO A 201 2.76 12.76 11.16
N SER A 202 2.05 11.64 11.27
CA SER A 202 1.25 11.28 12.45
C SER A 202 1.97 10.31 13.38
N TYR A 203 3.22 9.94 13.10
CA TYR A 203 3.99 9.08 14.00
C TYR A 203 4.24 9.82 15.30
N ILE A 204 3.80 9.23 16.41
CA ILE A 204 4.17 9.69 17.74
C ILE A 204 5.39 8.88 18.16
N THR A 205 6.55 9.53 18.10
CA THR A 205 7.87 8.99 18.45
C THR A 205 8.64 9.98 19.31
N SER A 206 9.62 9.50 20.06
CA SER A 206 10.51 10.34 20.87
C SER A 206 11.35 11.31 20.02
N GLU A 207 11.66 10.90 18.80
CA GLU A 207 12.45 11.68 17.84
C GLU A 207 11.68 11.88 16.53
N PRO A 208 11.80 13.05 15.88
CA PRO A 208 11.23 13.27 14.55
C PRO A 208 11.79 12.28 13.53
N LEU A 209 10.91 11.68 12.74
CA LEU A 209 11.28 10.74 11.67
C LEU A 209 11.00 11.33 10.30
N THR A 210 11.94 11.14 9.38
CA THR A 210 11.72 11.39 7.95
C THR A 210 11.05 10.16 7.33
N PHE A 211 10.34 10.36 6.21
CA PHE A 211 9.70 9.24 5.50
C PHE A 211 10.69 8.14 5.10
N GLN A 212 11.90 8.50 4.68
CA GLN A 212 12.94 7.55 4.26
C GLN A 212 13.47 6.68 5.42
N ASN A 213 13.43 7.20 6.65
CA ASN A 213 13.93 6.51 7.84
C ASN A 213 12.80 5.87 8.66
N ALA A 214 11.54 6.09 8.28
CA ALA A 214 10.40 5.55 9.01
C ALA A 214 10.32 4.02 8.79
N PRO A 215 10.32 3.21 9.88
CA PRO A 215 10.31 1.76 9.75
C PRO A 215 8.91 1.26 9.33
N ILE A 216 8.87 0.09 8.68
CA ILE A 216 7.63 -0.71 8.60
C ILE A 216 7.23 -1.05 10.02
N ARG A 217 5.96 -0.85 10.37
CA ARG A 217 5.44 -1.21 11.69
C ARG A 217 4.56 -2.45 11.64
N TYR A 218 4.47 -3.16 12.75
CA TYR A 218 3.58 -4.30 12.87
C TYR A 218 2.75 -4.27 14.15
N LEU A 219 1.51 -4.77 14.07
CA LEU A 219 0.63 -5.04 15.21
C LEU A 219 0.13 -6.47 15.10
N SER A 220 0.25 -7.27 16.15
CA SER A 220 -0.24 -8.66 16.15
C SER A 220 -1.23 -8.91 17.28
N THR A 221 -2.20 -9.79 17.04
CA THR A 221 -3.09 -10.34 18.08
C THR A 221 -2.42 -11.44 18.91
N THR A 222 -1.23 -11.90 18.47
CA THR A 222 -0.45 -12.95 19.12
C THR A 222 0.98 -12.48 19.36
N ASN A 223 1.74 -13.17 20.21
CA ASN A 223 3.15 -12.85 20.48
C ASN A 223 4.08 -13.34 19.35
N VAL A 224 3.74 -13.04 18.10
CA VAL A 224 4.59 -13.34 16.94
C VAL A 224 5.36 -12.08 16.59
N ASP A 225 6.69 -12.17 16.66
CA ASP A 225 7.59 -11.13 16.17
C ASP A 225 7.94 -11.43 14.70
N PRO A 226 7.40 -10.67 13.73
CA PRO A 226 7.49 -11.04 12.34
C PRO A 226 8.90 -10.95 11.74
N ALA A 227 9.84 -10.15 12.27
CA ALA A 227 11.30 -10.15 11.92
C ALA A 227 12.04 -8.87 12.40
N GLU A 228 13.37 -8.86 12.24
CA GLU A 228 14.29 -7.71 12.41
C GLU A 228 13.95 -6.47 11.57
N HIS A 229 13.18 -6.61 10.47
CA HIS A 229 12.91 -5.52 9.52
C HIS A 229 11.62 -4.72 9.80
N ALA A 230 10.89 -5.06 10.87
CA ALA A 230 9.67 -4.34 11.24
C ALA A 230 9.71 -3.94 12.72
N ALA A 231 9.33 -2.71 13.01
CA ALA A 231 9.22 -2.21 14.38
C ALA A 231 7.82 -2.49 14.94
N LYS A 232 7.72 -2.76 16.24
CA LYS A 232 6.41 -2.93 16.87
C LYS A 232 5.63 -1.61 16.85
N PHE A 233 4.37 -1.67 16.43
CA PHE A 233 3.43 -0.56 16.56
C PHE A 233 3.10 -0.37 18.05
N SER A 234 3.55 0.74 18.62
CA SER A 234 3.50 1.01 20.05
C SER A 234 2.65 2.25 20.37
N PRO A 235 2.02 2.29 21.56
CA PRO A 235 1.37 3.48 22.07
C PRO A 235 2.34 4.69 22.09
N PRO A 236 1.85 5.93 21.91
CA PRO A 236 0.43 6.32 21.82
C PRO A 236 -0.13 6.36 20.38
N ASN A 237 0.50 5.68 19.42
CA ASN A 237 0.01 5.66 18.03
C ASN A 237 -1.36 4.94 17.94
N LEU A 238 -2.27 5.48 17.11
CA LEU A 238 -3.64 4.99 16.94
C LEU A 238 -3.95 4.66 15.49
N ILE A 239 -4.67 3.55 15.24
CA ILE A 239 -5.12 3.13 13.90
C ILE A 239 -6.62 3.37 13.82
N SER A 240 -7.06 4.14 12.83
CA SER A 240 -8.46 4.50 12.61
C SER A 240 -9.05 3.94 11.30
N SER A 241 -8.25 3.20 10.52
CA SER A 241 -8.69 2.59 9.27
C SER A 241 -9.52 1.31 9.51
N THR A 242 -10.09 0.77 8.43
CA THR A 242 -10.80 -0.53 8.43
C THR A 242 -9.94 -1.67 8.99
N SER A 243 -8.61 -1.58 8.88
CA SER A 243 -7.69 -2.55 9.50
C SER A 243 -7.81 -2.62 11.02
N ALA A 244 -8.16 -1.53 11.70
CA ALA A 244 -8.44 -1.53 13.13
C ALA A 244 -9.64 -2.42 13.48
N VAL A 245 -10.70 -2.39 12.65
CA VAL A 245 -11.88 -3.25 12.81
C VAL A 245 -11.49 -4.72 12.69
N PHE A 246 -10.71 -5.09 11.67
CA PHE A 246 -10.24 -6.45 11.52
C PHE A 246 -9.42 -6.89 12.73
N MET A 247 -8.43 -6.10 13.14
CA MET A 247 -7.59 -6.44 14.30
C MET A 247 -8.39 -6.57 15.60
N ALA A 248 -9.37 -5.70 15.83
CA ALA A 248 -10.26 -5.79 17.00
C ALA A 248 -11.07 -7.09 17.00
N ASN A 249 -11.70 -7.43 15.87
CA ASN A 249 -12.49 -8.67 15.74
C ASN A 249 -11.62 -9.94 15.85
N LEU A 250 -10.41 -9.93 15.27
CA LEU A 250 -9.46 -11.03 15.38
C LEU A 250 -8.99 -11.23 16.82
N SER A 251 -8.76 -10.14 17.55
CA SER A 251 -8.41 -10.18 18.98
C SER A 251 -9.52 -10.80 19.81
N ILE A 252 -10.78 -10.39 19.59
CA ILE A 252 -11.96 -10.93 20.29
C ILE A 252 -12.16 -12.41 19.98
N SER A 253 -12.05 -12.80 18.71
CA SER A 253 -12.23 -14.18 18.25
C SER A 253 -11.02 -15.07 18.49
N LYS A 254 -9.92 -14.53 19.01
CA LYS A 254 -8.63 -15.22 19.26
C LYS A 254 -8.06 -15.87 17.99
N VAL A 255 -8.33 -15.29 16.83
CA VAL A 255 -7.73 -15.68 15.55
C VAL A 255 -6.38 -14.98 15.40
N GLN A 256 -5.39 -15.70 14.90
CA GLN A 256 -4.07 -15.13 14.65
C GLN A 256 -4.15 -14.07 13.56
N GLY A 257 -3.83 -12.84 13.93
CA GLY A 257 -3.84 -11.65 13.08
C GLY A 257 -2.50 -10.94 13.13
N LEU A 258 -1.98 -10.54 11.98
CA LEU A 258 -0.87 -9.60 11.87
C LEU A 258 -1.29 -8.45 10.96
N LEU A 259 -1.09 -7.21 11.39
CA LEU A 259 -1.21 -6.02 10.59
C LEU A 259 0.17 -5.44 10.33
N LEU A 260 0.56 -5.39 9.07
CA LEU A 260 1.74 -4.68 8.59
C LEU A 260 1.34 -3.28 8.12
N ILE A 261 2.13 -2.31 8.53
CA ILE A 261 1.84 -0.91 8.39
C ILE A 261 3.03 -0.25 7.71
N LEU A 262 2.84 0.22 6.47
CA LEU A 262 3.88 0.91 5.73
C LEU A 262 3.88 2.39 6.07
N PRO A 263 5.05 3.02 6.21
CA PRO A 263 5.14 4.47 6.31
C PRO A 263 4.57 5.10 5.04
N TYR A 264 3.84 6.21 5.17
CA TYR A 264 3.31 6.96 4.04
C TYR A 264 3.62 8.46 4.21
N PRO A 265 4.05 9.19 3.17
CA PRO A 265 4.61 10.53 3.33
C PRO A 265 3.54 11.63 3.57
N ARG A 266 2.26 11.32 3.37
CA ARG A 266 1.16 12.30 3.43
C ARG A 266 0.07 11.80 4.36
N ILE A 267 -0.71 12.71 4.95
CA ILE A 267 -1.92 12.32 5.68
C ILE A 267 -2.99 11.95 4.63
N PRO A 268 -3.56 10.73 4.67
CA PRO A 268 -4.64 10.38 3.75
C PRO A 268 -5.87 11.26 4.03
N PRO A 269 -6.71 11.53 3.01
CA PRO A 269 -7.93 12.28 3.24
C PRO A 269 -8.81 11.59 4.29
N PRO A 270 -9.64 12.34 5.04
CA PRO A 270 -10.54 11.73 6.03
C PRO A 270 -11.47 10.71 5.37
N ALA A 271 -12.01 9.79 6.17
CA ALA A 271 -13.00 8.84 5.67
C ALA A 271 -14.20 9.60 5.08
N PRO A 272 -14.75 9.16 3.94
CA PRO A 272 -15.88 9.84 3.34
C PRO A 272 -17.11 9.74 4.26
N ARG A 273 -18.02 10.71 4.20
CA ARG A 273 -19.29 10.66 4.95
C ARG A 273 -20.31 9.71 4.30
N LYS A 274 -20.23 9.55 2.99
CA LYS A 274 -21.13 8.74 2.17
C LYS A 274 -20.33 7.74 1.34
N LEU A 275 -20.92 6.58 1.08
CA LEU A 275 -20.34 5.60 0.18
C LEU A 275 -20.49 6.08 -1.27
N SER A 276 -19.38 6.38 -1.93
CA SER A 276 -19.37 6.77 -3.35
C SER A 276 -19.47 5.54 -4.27
N PRO A 277 -20.05 5.69 -5.48
CA PRO A 277 -20.00 4.65 -6.51
C PRO A 277 -18.57 4.19 -6.79
N SER A 278 -18.42 2.94 -7.21
CA SER A 278 -17.11 2.36 -7.52
C SER A 278 -16.45 3.11 -8.67
N ASN A 279 -15.23 3.60 -8.45
CA ASN A 279 -14.42 4.26 -9.46
C ASN A 279 -13.22 3.38 -9.84
N ILE A 280 -13.32 2.74 -11.01
CA ILE A 280 -12.26 1.86 -11.54
C ILE A 280 -11.06 2.68 -12.05
N GLU A 281 -11.23 3.96 -12.37
CA GLU A 281 -10.13 4.83 -12.80
C GLU A 281 -9.09 5.04 -11.70
N GLN A 282 -9.49 4.92 -10.42
CA GLN A 282 -8.55 4.94 -9.30
C GLN A 282 -7.55 3.76 -9.34
N LEU A 283 -7.84 2.72 -10.13
CA LEU A 283 -6.93 1.59 -10.31
C LEU A 283 -5.71 1.94 -11.17
N SER A 284 -5.63 3.11 -11.81
CA SER A 284 -4.51 3.53 -12.66
C SER A 284 -3.60 4.59 -12.06
N ASP A 285 -3.84 5.06 -10.83
CA ASP A 285 -2.96 6.07 -10.20
C ASP A 285 -1.54 5.49 -9.98
N ASP A 286 -0.52 6.25 -10.38
CA ASP A 286 0.88 5.86 -10.48
C ASP A 286 1.74 6.32 -9.30
N PHE A 287 1.15 7.00 -8.30
CA PHE A 287 1.91 7.40 -7.12
C PHE A 287 2.36 6.18 -6.30
N MET A 288 3.62 5.76 -6.49
CA MET A 288 4.27 4.68 -5.75
C MET A 288 5.39 5.26 -4.87
N PRO A 289 5.16 5.46 -3.56
CA PRO A 289 6.18 6.04 -2.67
C PRO A 289 7.23 5.04 -2.20
N TRP A 290 7.02 3.73 -2.39
CA TRP A 290 7.91 2.66 -1.91
C TRP A 290 8.75 2.06 -3.04
N ASN A 291 9.97 1.65 -2.73
CA ASN A 291 10.84 0.93 -3.66
C ASN A 291 10.50 -0.57 -3.72
N GLU A 292 11.05 -1.29 -4.71
CA GLU A 292 10.82 -2.73 -4.90
C GLU A 292 11.29 -3.57 -3.71
N ASP A 293 12.40 -3.18 -3.07
CA ASP A 293 12.95 -3.87 -1.89
C ASP A 293 11.97 -3.83 -0.71
N THR A 294 11.33 -2.68 -0.47
CA THR A 294 10.31 -2.50 0.56
C THR A 294 9.10 -3.39 0.26
N MET A 295 8.61 -3.37 -0.98
CA MET A 295 7.44 -4.18 -1.37
C MET A 295 7.73 -5.68 -1.33
N THR A 296 8.94 -6.10 -1.69
CA THR A 296 9.39 -7.50 -1.56
C THR A 296 9.51 -7.93 -0.11
N THR A 297 10.01 -7.04 0.76
CA THR A 297 10.06 -7.27 2.21
C THR A 297 8.66 -7.43 2.79
N VAL A 298 7.75 -6.52 2.43
CA VAL A 298 6.34 -6.56 2.86
C VAL A 298 5.66 -7.84 2.39
N GLN A 299 5.83 -8.22 1.13
CA GLN A 299 5.31 -9.49 0.62
C GLN A 299 5.83 -10.67 1.44
N THR A 300 7.13 -10.71 1.72
CA THR A 300 7.73 -11.76 2.53
C THR A 300 7.10 -11.84 3.92
N LEU A 301 6.90 -10.69 4.57
CA LEU A 301 6.30 -10.61 5.89
C LEU A 301 4.81 -11.01 5.90
N LEU A 302 4.04 -10.63 4.87
CA LEU A 302 2.62 -11.00 4.74
C LEU A 302 2.44 -12.52 4.67
N PHE A 303 3.22 -13.20 3.84
CA PHE A 303 3.14 -14.65 3.70
C PHE A 303 3.71 -15.37 4.91
N LYS A 304 4.78 -14.85 5.53
CA LYS A 304 5.30 -15.39 6.79
C LYS A 304 4.26 -15.37 7.90
N ALA A 305 3.43 -14.33 7.98
CA ALA A 305 2.40 -14.19 9.01
C ALA A 305 1.31 -15.27 8.95
N ILE A 306 1.09 -15.85 7.77
CA ILE A 306 0.11 -16.92 7.54
C ILE A 306 0.79 -18.30 7.36
N ASP A 307 2.06 -18.44 7.75
CA ASP A 307 2.88 -19.65 7.55
C ASP A 307 2.84 -20.17 6.11
N GLU A 308 3.00 -19.25 5.15
CA GLU A 308 3.20 -19.60 3.74
C GLU A 308 4.55 -19.09 3.25
N LYS A 309 5.08 -19.77 2.24
CA LYS A 309 6.27 -19.31 1.55
C LYS A 309 5.86 -18.17 0.61
N ALA A 310 6.52 -17.03 0.73
CA ALA A 310 6.33 -15.94 -0.21
C ALA A 310 6.66 -16.40 -1.64
N PRO A 311 5.91 -15.93 -2.65
CA PRO A 311 6.23 -16.20 -4.05
C PRO A 311 7.51 -15.45 -4.47
N ASP A 312 7.86 -15.53 -5.75
CA ASP A 312 8.98 -14.78 -6.33
C ASP A 312 8.93 -13.29 -5.97
N ALA A 313 10.08 -12.62 -6.10
CA ALA A 313 10.21 -11.20 -5.74
C ALA A 313 9.10 -10.34 -6.36
N TRP A 314 8.63 -9.35 -5.61
CA TRP A 314 7.63 -8.41 -6.09
C TRP A 314 8.24 -7.59 -7.23
N VAL A 315 7.63 -7.61 -8.41
CA VAL A 315 8.13 -6.88 -9.58
C VAL A 315 7.11 -5.83 -9.96
N ASN A 316 7.51 -4.57 -10.07
CA ASN A 316 6.58 -3.53 -10.49
C ASN A 316 6.15 -3.77 -11.94
N GLN A 317 4.93 -4.26 -12.11
CA GLN A 317 4.27 -4.33 -13.41
C GLN A 317 3.64 -2.96 -13.71
N SER A 318 4.45 -1.90 -13.70
CA SER A 318 4.06 -0.65 -14.37
C SER A 318 3.76 -1.02 -15.81
N THR A 319 2.62 -0.56 -16.30
CA THR A 319 2.00 -0.93 -17.57
C THR A 319 3.04 -0.90 -18.70
N LYS A 320 3.69 -2.04 -18.96
CA LYS A 320 4.34 -2.32 -20.26
C LYS A 320 3.24 -2.68 -21.28
N GLY A 321 2.19 -1.87 -21.30
CA GLY A 321 1.12 -1.89 -22.28
C GLY A 321 1.39 -0.78 -23.27
N THR A 322 1.54 -1.17 -24.54
CA THR A 322 1.31 -0.36 -25.73
C THR A 322 0.47 0.88 -25.43
N SER A 323 1.03 2.07 -25.69
CA SER A 323 0.27 3.31 -25.71
C SER A 323 -0.83 3.19 -26.77
N VAL A 324 -2.01 2.73 -26.36
CA VAL A 324 -3.22 3.03 -27.10
C VAL A 324 -3.39 4.52 -26.89
N HIS A 325 -3.09 5.28 -27.94
CA HIS A 325 -3.28 6.71 -27.99
C HIS A 325 -4.66 7.06 -27.40
N ALA A 326 -4.66 7.64 -26.21
CA ALA A 326 -5.81 8.43 -25.77
C ALA A 326 -6.00 9.52 -26.84
N PRO A 327 -7.23 9.73 -27.35
CA PRO A 327 -7.48 10.78 -28.31
C PRO A 327 -7.08 12.11 -27.64
N LYS A 328 -6.17 12.85 -28.29
CA LYS A 328 -5.86 14.23 -27.92
C LYS A 328 -7.17 15.01 -27.88
N TRP A 329 -7.64 15.35 -26.69
CA TRP A 329 -8.65 16.39 -26.55
C TRP A 329 -7.99 17.68 -27.04
N GLN A 330 -8.39 18.12 -28.22
CA GLN A 330 -8.05 19.43 -28.73
C GLN A 330 -8.55 20.45 -27.71
N LYS A 331 -7.60 21.22 -27.14
CA LYS A 331 -7.89 22.47 -26.43
C LYS A 331 -8.74 23.32 -27.39
N GLY A 332 -10.02 23.48 -27.07
CA GLY A 332 -10.85 24.48 -27.72
C GLY A 332 -10.28 25.86 -27.37
N ASP A 333 -10.04 26.66 -28.40
CA ASP A 333 -9.80 28.09 -28.29
C ASP A 333 -10.98 28.72 -27.56
N ILE A 334 -10.76 29.12 -26.29
CA ILE A 334 -11.71 29.97 -25.57
C ILE A 334 -11.30 31.41 -25.86
N GLY A 335 -12.20 32.06 -26.58
CA GLY A 335 -12.08 33.38 -27.19
C GLY A 335 -11.53 34.48 -26.30
N GLU A 336 -10.75 35.33 -26.94
CA GLU A 336 -10.65 36.75 -26.64
C GLU A 336 -12.06 37.36 -26.53
N GLY A 337 -12.41 37.82 -25.34
CA GLY A 337 -13.66 38.51 -25.08
C GLY A 337 -13.48 39.41 -23.88
N GLY A 338 -13.05 40.64 -24.13
CA GLY A 338 -12.74 41.63 -23.10
C GLY A 338 -13.94 42.02 -22.24
N MET A 339 -13.63 42.61 -21.09
CA MET A 339 -14.57 43.47 -20.38
C MET A 339 -13.78 44.52 -19.59
N TYR A 340 -14.25 45.75 -19.73
CA TYR A 340 -13.65 47.00 -19.29
C TYR A 340 -13.79 47.23 -17.78
N ILE A 341 -12.78 47.94 -17.25
CA ILE A 341 -12.69 48.83 -16.06
C ILE A 341 -13.43 48.42 -14.79
#